data_AF-A0A376DTH1-F1
#
_entry.id   AF-A0A376DTH1-F1
#
_cell.length_a   1.000
_cell.length_b   1.000
_cell.length_c   1.000
_cell.angle_alpha   90.00
_cell.angle_beta   90.00
_cell.angle_gamma   90.00
#
_symmetry.space_group_name_H-M   'P 1'
#
loop_
_entity.id
_entity.type
_entity.pdbx_description
1 polymer ?
#
loop_
_entity_poly.entity_id
_entity_poly.type
_entity_poly.pdbx_seq_one_letter_code
_entity_poly.pdbx_strand_id
1 'polypeptide(L)'
;MELENLKELWNKDNRQDLPEISLEKQNEIHSPMQMLKINMETEFWLMVVTMPMLLIGFPFASGDRNIVIISAFVVVLTVGFIIYFYSRFLKLYKILCKSGINTNYDLFNLKTQLLISKEIYISYYISYIPLAFLLSLIKINFHFEVQYNLAIFGVSFLITLMLVWFIIKYWIYYMYGRYIEDVVRLVDELNGLEIPPRKAGKNSWFERSQKFFMNKFGLKGNIVNTVIWFVSVYVFIILFLTLVLLLLIIIGVKLDCIDLHTLQKALDRLN
;
A
#
# COMPACT_ATOMS: atom_id res chain seq x y z
N MET A 1 3.41 -22.89 54.28
CA MET A 1 3.31 -23.43 52.92
C MET A 1 4.65 -24.08 52.61
N GLU A 2 4.71 -25.40 52.56
CA GLU A 2 5.95 -26.17 52.49
C GLU A 2 6.55 -26.15 51.08
N LEU A 3 7.88 -26.19 50.99
CA LEU A 3 8.63 -26.10 49.72
C LEU A 3 8.21 -27.21 48.72
N GLU A 4 7.74 -28.34 49.22
CA GLU A 4 7.20 -29.45 48.41
C GLU A 4 5.89 -29.10 47.71
N ASN A 5 5.00 -28.35 48.37
CA ASN A 5 3.77 -27.85 47.75
C ASN A 5 4.07 -26.88 46.60
N LEU A 6 5.11 -26.03 46.75
CA LEU A 6 5.56 -25.13 45.69
C LEU A 6 6.19 -25.91 44.52
N LYS A 7 6.92 -26.99 44.81
CA LYS A 7 7.54 -27.85 43.79
C LYS A 7 6.51 -28.68 43.03
N GLU A 8 5.46 -29.14 43.70
CA GLU A 8 4.30 -29.80 43.08
C GLU A 8 3.51 -28.83 42.21
N LEU A 9 3.20 -27.62 42.70
CA LEU A 9 2.52 -26.58 41.92
C LEU A 9 3.35 -26.18 40.69
N TRP A 10 4.66 -26.00 40.85
CA TRP A 10 5.58 -25.68 39.74
C TRP A 10 5.72 -26.82 38.71
N ASN A 11 5.73 -28.07 39.15
CA ASN A 11 5.74 -29.22 38.23
C ASN A 11 4.38 -29.44 37.54
N LYS A 12 3.28 -29.02 38.17
CA LYS A 12 1.92 -29.07 37.60
C LYS A 12 1.72 -27.97 36.55
N ASP A 13 2.33 -26.80 36.76
CA ASP A 13 2.29 -25.66 35.84
C ASP A 13 3.24 -25.86 34.63
N ASN A 14 4.42 -26.45 34.82
CA ASN A 14 5.36 -26.76 33.72
C ASN A 14 4.94 -27.95 32.83
N ARG A 15 3.85 -28.64 33.16
CA ARG A 15 3.26 -29.74 32.35
C ARG A 15 1.91 -29.37 31.74
N GLN A 16 1.52 -28.10 31.76
CA GLN A 16 0.48 -27.62 30.87
C GLN A 16 1.15 -27.23 29.56
N ASP A 17 1.10 -28.14 28.59
CA ASP A 17 1.24 -27.76 27.20
C ASP A 17 0.40 -26.49 26.99
N LEU A 18 1.05 -25.42 26.51
CA LEU A 18 0.39 -24.16 26.17
C LEU A 18 -0.92 -24.50 25.46
N PRO A 19 -2.07 -23.92 25.86
CA PRO A 19 -3.37 -24.39 25.41
C PRO A 19 -3.39 -24.49 23.88
N GLU A 20 -3.35 -25.73 23.38
CA GLU A 20 -3.28 -25.98 21.95
C GLU A 20 -4.59 -25.52 21.32
N ILE A 21 -4.48 -24.66 20.32
CA ILE A 21 -5.62 -24.14 19.59
C ILE A 21 -6.28 -25.31 18.85
N SER A 22 -7.61 -25.46 18.98
CA SER A 22 -8.37 -26.48 18.26
C SER A 22 -8.13 -26.41 16.74
N LEU A 23 -7.98 -27.57 16.09
CA LEU A 23 -7.70 -27.68 14.64
C LEU A 23 -8.69 -26.88 13.75
N GLU A 24 -9.94 -26.76 14.17
CA GLU A 24 -10.97 -25.98 13.44
C GLU A 24 -10.66 -24.48 13.45
N LYS A 25 -10.29 -23.92 14.61
CA LYS A 25 -9.85 -22.52 14.72
C LYS A 25 -8.50 -22.25 14.05
N GLN A 26 -7.61 -23.24 14.00
CA GLN A 26 -6.38 -23.13 13.19
C GLN A 26 -6.71 -22.97 11.69
N ASN A 27 -7.65 -23.77 11.17
CA ASN A 27 -8.10 -23.67 9.78
C ASN A 27 -8.76 -22.32 9.46
N GLU A 28 -9.51 -21.75 10.40
CA GLU A 28 -10.12 -20.41 10.23
C GLU A 28 -9.08 -19.29 10.14
N ILE A 29 -7.97 -19.36 10.88
CA ILE A 29 -6.86 -18.39 10.82
C ILE A 29 -6.04 -18.58 9.54
N HIS A 30 -5.89 -19.83 9.06
CA HIS A 30 -5.15 -20.12 7.84
C HIS A 30 -5.75 -19.45 6.60
N SER A 31 -7.08 -19.28 6.54
CA SER A 31 -7.76 -18.64 5.40
C SER A 31 -7.35 -17.16 5.17
N PRO A 32 -7.52 -16.22 6.13
CA PRO A 32 -7.10 -14.83 5.96
C PRO A 32 -5.57 -14.70 5.85
N MET A 33 -4.81 -15.58 6.52
CA MET A 33 -3.35 -15.61 6.42
C MET A 33 -2.87 -16.02 5.02
N GLN A 34 -3.52 -17.01 4.40
CA GLN A 34 -3.25 -17.41 3.02
C GLN A 34 -3.58 -16.28 2.04
N MET A 35 -4.66 -15.55 2.29
CA MET A 35 -5.04 -14.43 1.45
C MET A 35 -4.04 -13.27 1.54
N LEU A 36 -3.58 -12.95 2.76
CA LEU A 36 -2.52 -11.99 3.00
C LEU A 36 -1.25 -12.38 2.24
N LYS A 37 -0.89 -13.66 2.26
CA LYS A 37 0.27 -14.22 1.55
C LYS A 37 0.16 -14.05 0.02
N ILE A 38 -0.99 -14.37 -0.56
CA ILE A 38 -1.22 -14.21 -2.01
C ILE A 38 -1.19 -12.74 -2.41
N ASN A 39 -1.79 -11.86 -1.62
CA ASN A 39 -1.78 -10.42 -1.86
C ASN A 39 -0.35 -9.86 -1.82
N MET A 40 0.43 -10.30 -0.83
CA MET A 40 1.86 -9.99 -0.72
C MET A 40 2.63 -10.44 -1.97
N GLU A 41 2.53 -11.72 -2.36
CA GLU A 41 3.23 -12.22 -3.55
C GLU A 41 2.84 -11.47 -4.82
N THR A 42 1.56 -11.15 -4.98
CA THR A 42 1.04 -10.40 -6.13
C THR A 42 1.64 -8.99 -6.17
N GLU A 43 1.67 -8.28 -5.04
CA GLU A 43 2.24 -6.94 -4.95
C GLU A 43 3.75 -6.94 -5.22
N PHE A 44 4.48 -7.95 -4.71
CA PHE A 44 5.89 -8.12 -5.02
C PHE A 44 6.14 -8.19 -6.53
N TRP A 45 5.41 -9.05 -7.24
CA TRP A 45 5.54 -9.19 -8.70
C TRP A 45 5.12 -7.91 -9.45
N LEU A 46 4.04 -7.25 -9.04
CA LEU A 46 3.63 -5.98 -9.63
C LEU A 46 4.71 -4.90 -9.47
N MET A 47 5.38 -4.83 -8.32
CA MET A 47 6.46 -3.88 -8.10
C MET A 47 7.71 -4.25 -8.89
N VAL A 48 8.08 -5.52 -8.97
CA VAL A 48 9.22 -5.97 -9.79
C VAL A 48 9.03 -5.58 -11.26
N VAL A 49 7.80 -5.62 -11.76
CA VAL A 49 7.49 -5.20 -13.14
C VAL A 49 7.44 -3.67 -13.29
N THR A 50 6.84 -2.95 -12.36
CA THR A 50 6.58 -1.50 -12.49
C THR A 50 7.71 -0.60 -12.01
N MET A 51 8.44 -0.97 -10.97
CA MET A 51 9.50 -0.15 -10.38
C MET A 51 10.68 0.11 -11.33
N PRO A 52 11.21 -0.87 -12.08
CA PRO A 52 12.28 -0.61 -13.04
C PRO A 52 11.87 0.41 -14.10
N MET A 53 10.61 0.35 -14.57
CA MET A 53 10.08 1.31 -15.53
C MET A 53 10.08 2.74 -14.98
N LEU A 54 9.77 2.91 -13.69
CA LEU A 54 9.81 4.22 -13.01
C LEU A 54 11.23 4.72 -12.74
N LEU A 55 12.15 3.83 -12.34
CA LEU A 55 13.49 4.20 -11.90
C LEU A 55 14.49 4.42 -13.05
N ILE A 56 14.39 3.65 -14.13
CA ILE A 56 15.34 3.73 -15.27
C ILE A 56 15.14 5.04 -16.05
N GLY A 57 13.91 5.52 -16.20
CA GLY A 57 13.63 6.76 -16.93
C GLY A 57 14.06 8.03 -16.19
N PHE A 58 14.29 7.96 -14.88
CA PHE A 58 14.39 9.13 -14.01
C PHE A 58 15.71 9.93 -14.11
N PRO A 59 16.90 9.32 -13.98
CA PRO A 59 18.16 10.07 -14.02
C PRO A 59 18.54 10.56 -15.43
N PHE A 60 17.91 10.02 -16.48
CA PHE A 60 18.16 10.39 -17.87
C PHE A 60 17.08 11.29 -18.48
N ALA A 61 16.11 11.74 -17.67
CA ALA A 61 14.98 12.55 -18.15
C ALA A 61 15.38 13.99 -18.53
N SER A 62 16.57 14.46 -18.15
CA SER A 62 17.05 15.82 -18.42
C SER A 62 18.52 15.81 -18.86
N GLY A 63 18.88 16.75 -19.75
CA GLY A 63 20.26 17.00 -20.15
C GLY A 63 21.06 17.86 -19.15
N ASP A 64 20.41 18.46 -18.14
CA ASP A 64 21.08 19.27 -17.13
C ASP A 64 21.78 18.38 -16.09
N ARG A 65 23.10 18.52 -15.99
CA ARG A 65 23.95 17.78 -15.06
C ARG A 65 23.52 17.91 -13.59
N ASN A 66 23.02 19.06 -13.16
CA ASN A 66 22.56 19.26 -11.78
C ASN A 66 21.28 18.45 -11.51
N ILE A 67 20.34 18.47 -12.46
CA ILE A 67 19.11 17.69 -12.39
C ILE A 67 19.43 16.19 -12.40
N VAL A 68 20.37 15.75 -13.23
CA VAL A 68 20.83 14.35 -13.29
C VAL A 68 21.41 13.92 -11.93
N ILE A 69 22.27 14.72 -11.32
CA ILE A 69 22.90 14.39 -10.02
C ILE A 69 21.85 14.30 -8.90
N ILE A 70 20.94 15.28 -8.81
CA ILE A 70 19.86 15.28 -7.81
C ILE A 70 18.93 14.07 -8.04
N SER A 71 18.60 13.79 -9.29
CA SER A 71 17.75 12.66 -9.66
C SER A 71 18.39 11.32 -9.31
N ALA A 72 19.68 11.16 -9.58
CA ALA A 72 20.44 9.98 -9.22
C ALA A 72 20.48 9.76 -7.70
N PHE A 73 20.68 10.82 -6.91
CA PHE A 73 20.66 10.75 -5.45
C PHE A 73 19.29 10.30 -4.92
N VAL A 74 18.20 10.87 -5.45
CA VAL A 74 16.83 10.47 -5.08
C VAL A 74 16.53 9.02 -5.46
N VAL A 75 17.01 8.54 -6.61
CA VAL A 75 16.89 7.13 -6.99
C VAL A 75 17.61 6.23 -6.00
N VAL A 76 18.85 6.55 -5.63
CA VAL A 76 19.62 5.76 -4.64
C VAL A 76 18.89 5.71 -3.30
N LEU A 77 18.38 6.84 -2.81
CA LEU A 77 17.58 6.88 -1.58
C LEU A 77 16.31 6.04 -1.69
N THR A 78 15.60 6.14 -2.82
CA THR A 78 14.38 5.37 -3.08
C THR A 78 14.67 3.87 -3.08
N VAL A 79 15.76 3.44 -3.74
CA VAL A 79 16.20 2.04 -3.71
C VAL A 79 16.53 1.59 -2.29
N GLY A 80 17.20 2.43 -1.49
CA GLY A 80 17.45 2.16 -0.07
C GLY A 80 16.15 1.95 0.74
N PHE A 81 15.15 2.82 0.54
CA PHE A 81 13.84 2.65 1.16
C PHE A 81 13.17 1.35 0.71
N ILE A 82 13.14 1.07 -0.60
CA ILE A 82 12.58 -0.17 -1.16
C ILE A 82 13.21 -1.39 -0.47
N ILE A 83 14.54 -1.45 -0.38
CA ILE A 83 15.26 -2.56 0.26
C ILE A 83 14.84 -2.69 1.74
N TYR A 84 14.79 -1.58 2.48
CA TYR A 84 14.38 -1.59 3.89
C TYR A 84 12.95 -2.11 4.06
N PHE A 85 12.00 -1.56 3.32
CA PHE A 85 10.59 -1.93 3.40
C PHE A 85 10.37 -3.39 2.98
N TYR A 86 11.05 -3.85 1.92
CA TYR A 86 11.00 -5.25 1.51
C TYR A 86 11.64 -6.21 2.52
N SER A 87 12.69 -5.81 3.22
CA SER A 87 13.27 -6.64 4.27
C SER A 87 12.25 -6.93 5.40
N ARG A 88 11.44 -5.92 5.77
CA ARG A 88 10.36 -6.02 6.76
C ARG A 88 9.22 -6.88 6.24
N PHE A 89 8.85 -6.68 4.98
CA PHE A 89 7.86 -7.49 4.27
C PHE A 89 8.24 -8.98 4.27
N LEU A 90 9.47 -9.32 3.91
CA LEU A 90 9.97 -10.69 3.89
C LEU A 90 9.98 -11.32 5.28
N LYS A 91 10.28 -10.54 6.32
CA LYS A 91 10.20 -11.01 7.70
C LYS A 91 8.77 -11.42 8.06
N LEU A 92 7.77 -10.61 7.72
CA LEU A 92 6.37 -10.95 7.96
C LEU A 92 5.96 -12.17 7.14
N TYR A 93 6.30 -12.21 5.85
CA TYR A 93 6.00 -13.34 4.98
C TYR A 93 6.55 -14.67 5.53
N LYS A 94 7.79 -14.67 6.05
CA LYS A 94 8.39 -15.85 6.70
C LYS A 94 7.62 -16.28 7.95
N ILE A 95 7.08 -15.35 8.72
CA ILE A 95 6.24 -15.65 9.90
C ILE A 95 4.92 -16.28 9.44
N LEU A 96 4.27 -15.72 8.42
CA LEU A 96 3.03 -16.28 7.85
C LEU A 96 3.22 -17.68 7.23
N CYS A 97 4.44 -17.99 6.78
CA CYS A 97 4.78 -19.31 6.24
C CYS A 97 5.11 -20.36 7.30
N LYS A 98 5.44 -19.98 8.55
CA LYS A 98 5.71 -20.96 9.61
C LYS A 98 4.41 -21.68 9.98
N SER A 99 4.39 -22.99 9.82
CA SER A 99 3.23 -23.87 9.96
C SER A 99 2.86 -24.22 11.41
N GLY A 100 3.04 -23.30 12.35
CA GLY A 100 2.79 -23.58 13.76
C GLY A 100 2.47 -22.31 14.51
N ILE A 101 1.19 -21.93 14.51
CA ILE A 101 0.65 -21.05 15.55
C ILE A 101 0.16 -22.01 16.64
N ASN A 102 1.09 -22.65 17.33
CA ASN A 102 0.74 -23.71 18.29
C ASN A 102 0.49 -23.12 19.68
N THR A 103 0.88 -21.87 19.92
CA THR A 103 0.84 -21.25 21.24
C THR A 103 0.18 -19.87 21.21
N ASN A 104 -0.44 -19.47 22.33
CA ASN A 104 -0.97 -18.11 22.50
C ASN A 104 0.10 -17.02 22.32
N TYR A 105 1.37 -17.33 22.63
CA TYR A 105 2.50 -16.43 22.40
C TYR A 105 2.74 -16.17 20.91
N ASP A 106 2.69 -17.23 20.08
CA ASP A 106 2.83 -17.10 18.63
C ASP A 106 1.69 -16.27 18.03
N LEU A 107 0.48 -16.45 18.57
CA LEU A 107 -0.73 -15.73 18.17
C LEU A 107 -0.63 -14.23 18.50
N PHE A 108 -0.15 -13.88 19.70
CA PHE A 108 0.08 -12.49 20.10
C PHE A 108 1.22 -11.82 19.32
N ASN A 109 2.31 -12.55 19.09
CA ASN A 109 3.41 -12.09 18.26
C ASN A 109 2.95 -11.85 16.81
N LEU A 110 2.14 -12.76 16.23
CA LEU A 110 1.55 -12.58 14.91
C LEU A 110 0.69 -11.31 14.85
N LYS A 111 -0.23 -11.11 15.80
CA LYS A 111 -1.04 -9.89 15.91
C LYS A 111 -0.18 -8.63 15.91
N THR A 112 0.85 -8.61 16.75
CA THR A 112 1.76 -7.47 16.88
C THR A 112 2.52 -7.19 15.58
N GLN A 113 3.05 -8.23 14.93
CA GLN A 113 3.78 -8.09 13.67
C GLN A 113 2.87 -7.62 12.52
N LEU A 114 1.62 -8.08 12.47
CA LEU A 114 0.65 -7.64 11.45
C LEU A 114 0.31 -6.15 11.60
N LEU A 115 0.07 -5.68 12.82
CA LEU A 115 -0.21 -4.27 13.09
C LEU A 115 0.99 -3.37 12.76
N ILE A 116 2.20 -3.77 13.17
CA ILE A 116 3.42 -3.03 12.83
C ILE A 116 3.61 -2.98 11.32
N SER A 117 3.44 -4.12 10.64
CA SER A 117 3.60 -4.17 9.19
C SER A 117 2.60 -3.30 8.47
N LYS A 118 1.33 -3.24 8.91
CA LYS A 118 0.32 -2.33 8.33
C LYS A 118 0.80 -0.88 8.28
N GLU A 119 1.37 -0.38 9.38
CA GLU A 119 1.92 1.00 9.45
C GLU A 119 3.18 1.17 8.59
N ILE A 120 4.03 0.13 8.51
CA ILE A 120 5.18 0.11 7.61
C ILE A 120 4.74 0.19 6.15
N TYR A 121 3.66 -0.49 5.73
CA TYR A 121 3.12 -0.37 4.38
C TYR A 121 2.64 1.05 4.07
N ILE A 122 1.89 1.68 4.99
CA ILE A 122 1.46 3.07 4.80
C ILE A 122 2.68 3.97 4.60
N SER A 123 3.70 3.81 5.44
CA SER A 123 4.95 4.57 5.37
C SER A 123 5.70 4.35 4.05
N TYR A 124 5.73 3.10 3.56
CA TYR A 124 6.31 2.75 2.27
C TYR A 124 5.68 3.53 1.12
N TYR A 125 4.34 3.57 1.03
CA TYR A 125 3.65 4.32 -0.01
C TYR A 125 3.88 5.85 0.11
N ILE A 126 3.94 6.39 1.32
CA ILE A 126 4.24 7.82 1.57
C ILE A 126 5.67 8.18 1.11
N SER A 127 6.62 7.26 1.24
CA SER A 127 8.03 7.50 0.84
C SER A 127 8.22 7.78 -0.65
N TYR A 128 7.24 7.47 -1.51
CA TYR A 128 7.26 7.80 -2.94
C TYR A 128 6.88 9.25 -3.27
N ILE A 129 6.29 9.99 -2.32
CA ILE A 129 5.84 11.37 -2.57
C ILE A 129 6.99 12.30 -3.02
N PRO A 130 8.17 12.31 -2.37
CA PRO A 130 9.30 13.14 -2.81
C PRO A 130 9.75 12.81 -4.24
N LEU A 131 9.75 11.53 -4.62
CA LEU A 131 10.11 11.09 -5.97
C LEU A 131 9.10 11.58 -7.01
N ALA A 132 7.80 11.45 -6.72
CA ALA A 132 6.74 11.95 -7.59
C ALA A 132 6.78 13.49 -7.75
N PHE A 133 7.08 14.20 -6.67
CA PHE A 133 7.26 15.66 -6.68
C PHE A 133 8.42 16.08 -7.58
N LEU A 134 9.59 15.47 -7.40
CA LEU A 134 10.78 15.77 -8.21
C LEU A 134 10.54 15.45 -9.70
N LEU A 135 9.89 14.33 -10.02
CA LEU A 135 9.53 13.99 -11.41
C LEU A 135 8.67 15.07 -12.07
N SER A 136 7.71 15.59 -11.31
CA SER A 136 6.80 16.62 -11.81
C SER A 136 7.54 17.93 -12.09
N LEU A 137 8.48 18.31 -11.22
CA LEU A 137 9.34 19.48 -11.43
C LEU A 137 10.25 19.36 -12.66
N ILE A 138 10.82 18.16 -12.91
CA ILE A 138 11.70 17.92 -14.06
C ILE A 138 10.92 18.03 -15.37
N LYS A 139 9.73 17.44 -15.47
CA LYS A 139 8.88 17.51 -16.67
C LYS A 139 8.46 18.93 -17.02
N ILE A 140 8.28 19.76 -16.00
CA ILE A 140 7.92 21.17 -16.12
C ILE A 140 9.16 22.00 -16.52
N ASN A 141 10.35 21.39 -16.64
CA ASN A 141 11.58 22.02 -17.12
C ASN A 141 11.78 23.42 -16.52
N PHE A 142 12.16 23.47 -15.24
CA PHE A 142 12.46 24.57 -14.28
C PHE A 142 12.58 26.05 -14.74
N HIS A 143 12.66 26.32 -16.03
CA HIS A 143 12.52 27.60 -16.72
C HIS A 143 11.04 27.93 -17.00
N PHE A 144 10.32 28.47 -16.02
CA PHE A 144 8.98 28.99 -16.24
C PHE A 144 8.88 30.49 -15.99
N GLU A 145 8.13 31.18 -16.86
CA GLU A 145 7.48 32.44 -16.55
C GLU A 145 6.66 32.26 -15.26
N VAL A 146 7.07 32.99 -14.22
CA VAL A 146 7.16 32.49 -12.83
C VAL A 146 5.81 32.45 -12.09
N GLN A 147 4.79 33.19 -12.53
CA GLN A 147 3.62 33.43 -11.68
C GLN A 147 2.45 32.48 -11.92
N TYR A 148 2.05 32.22 -13.17
CA TYR A 148 0.84 31.42 -13.44
C TYR A 148 1.08 29.91 -13.37
N ASN A 149 2.25 29.44 -13.81
CA ASN A 149 2.55 28.01 -13.88
C ASN A 149 2.82 27.39 -12.50
N LEU A 150 3.34 28.17 -11.55
CA LEU A 150 3.61 27.68 -10.19
C LEU A 150 2.31 27.48 -9.40
N ALA A 151 1.33 28.36 -9.56
CA ALA A 151 0.01 28.23 -8.92
C ALA A 151 -0.77 27.02 -9.48
N ILE A 152 -0.82 26.87 -10.80
CA ILE A 152 -1.48 25.72 -11.46
C ILE A 152 -0.80 24.41 -11.06
N PHE A 153 0.54 24.39 -11.03
CA PHE A 153 1.30 23.24 -10.55
C PHE A 153 1.00 22.93 -9.08
N GLY A 154 1.06 23.92 -8.19
CA GLY A 154 0.82 23.71 -6.76
C GLY A 154 -0.58 23.15 -6.46
N VAL A 155 -1.61 23.71 -7.11
CA VAL A 155 -3.00 23.26 -6.94
C VAL A 155 -3.19 21.84 -7.50
N SER A 156 -2.70 21.56 -8.72
CA SER A 156 -2.80 20.24 -9.34
C SER A 156 -2.02 19.18 -8.56
N PHE A 157 -0.84 19.52 -8.04
CA PHE A 157 -0.04 18.64 -7.18
C PHE A 157 -0.76 18.32 -5.88
N LEU A 158 -1.38 19.30 -5.22
CA LEU A 158 -2.14 19.09 -3.98
C LEU A 158 -3.37 18.20 -4.20
N ILE A 159 -4.12 18.43 -5.28
CA ILE A 159 -5.25 17.56 -5.68
C ILE A 159 -4.76 16.13 -5.93
N THR A 160 -3.60 15.98 -6.59
CA THR A 160 -2.98 14.67 -6.85
C THR A 160 -2.62 13.96 -5.55
N LEU A 161 -1.99 14.66 -4.60
CA LEU A 161 -1.65 14.08 -3.29
C LEU A 161 -2.89 13.62 -2.52
N MET A 162 -3.96 14.42 -2.54
CA MET A 162 -5.22 14.07 -1.87
C MET A 162 -5.86 12.82 -2.50
N LEU A 163 -5.87 12.74 -3.83
CA LEU A 163 -6.38 11.58 -4.56
C LEU A 163 -5.56 10.31 -4.25
N VAL A 164 -4.23 10.41 -4.34
CA VAL A 164 -3.31 9.31 -4.07
C VAL A 164 -3.44 8.82 -2.63
N TRP A 165 -3.58 9.72 -1.65
CA TRP A 165 -3.82 9.37 -0.26
C TRP A 165 -5.10 8.54 -0.07
N PHE A 166 -6.20 8.95 -0.70
CA PHE A 166 -7.47 8.21 -0.62
C PHE A 166 -7.35 6.81 -1.24
N ILE A 167 -6.69 6.73 -2.40
CA ILE A 167 -6.46 5.47 -3.13
C ILE A 167 -5.57 4.52 -2.33
N ILE A 168 -4.45 5.00 -1.77
CA ILE A 168 -3.55 4.19 -0.94
C ILE A 168 -4.30 3.67 0.29
N LYS A 169 -5.07 4.53 0.97
CA LYS A 169 -5.86 4.13 2.13
C LYS A 169 -6.88 3.04 1.78
N TYR A 170 -7.57 3.20 0.65
CA TYR A 170 -8.48 2.19 0.12
C TYR A 170 -7.74 0.88 -0.18
N TRP A 171 -6.64 0.95 -0.92
CA TRP A 171 -5.82 -0.21 -1.29
C TRP A 171 -5.33 -0.99 -0.08
N ILE A 172 -4.70 -0.32 0.89
CA ILE A 172 -4.17 -0.93 2.11
C ILE A 172 -5.28 -1.60 2.92
N TYR A 173 -6.46 -0.97 3.01
CA TYR A 173 -7.59 -1.56 3.74
C TYR A 173 -8.03 -2.89 3.12
N TYR A 174 -8.22 -2.97 1.80
CA TYR A 174 -8.72 -4.19 1.16
C TYR A 174 -7.65 -5.26 0.96
N MET A 175 -6.41 -4.87 0.69
CA MET A 175 -5.31 -5.83 0.46
C MET A 175 -4.77 -6.42 1.77
N TYR A 176 -4.78 -5.64 2.85
CA TYR A 176 -4.15 -6.03 4.12
C TYR A 176 -5.07 -5.81 5.31
N GLY A 177 -5.57 -4.59 5.50
CA GLY A 177 -6.26 -4.15 6.71
C GLY A 177 -7.42 -5.05 7.12
N ARG A 178 -8.28 -5.45 6.18
CA ARG A 178 -9.41 -6.36 6.42
C ARG A 178 -8.95 -7.74 6.88
N TYR A 179 -7.98 -8.35 6.20
CA TYR A 179 -7.47 -9.67 6.57
C TYR A 179 -6.72 -9.64 7.90
N ILE A 180 -6.01 -8.55 8.17
CA ILE A 180 -5.37 -8.30 9.46
C ILE A 180 -6.43 -8.20 10.56
N GLU A 181 -7.49 -7.43 10.35
CA GLU A 181 -8.60 -7.31 11.32
C GLU A 181 -9.28 -8.66 11.57
N ASP A 182 -9.47 -9.48 10.54
CA ASP A 182 -10.03 -10.82 10.66
C ASP A 182 -9.08 -11.74 11.49
N VAL A 183 -7.77 -11.70 11.23
CA VAL A 183 -6.77 -12.43 12.05
C VAL A 183 -6.78 -11.93 13.49
N VAL A 184 -6.74 -10.61 13.71
CA VAL A 184 -6.73 -10.02 15.07
C VAL A 184 -8.00 -10.40 15.84
N ARG A 185 -9.16 -10.40 15.19
CA ARG A 185 -10.41 -10.82 15.82
C ARG A 185 -10.35 -12.29 16.25
N LEU A 186 -9.87 -13.18 15.38
CA LEU A 186 -9.70 -14.60 15.69
C LEU A 186 -8.70 -14.79 16.85
N VAL A 187 -7.62 -14.00 16.88
CA VAL A 187 -6.66 -13.98 18.00
C VAL A 187 -7.33 -13.56 19.31
N ASP A 188 -8.14 -12.52 19.29
CA ASP A 188 -8.79 -11.98 20.49
C ASP A 188 -9.88 -12.93 21.00
N GLU A 189 -10.63 -13.57 20.10
CA GLU A 189 -11.59 -14.63 20.43
C GLU A 189 -10.93 -15.83 21.11
N LEU A 190 -9.77 -16.26 20.60
CA LEU A 190 -9.01 -17.37 21.17
C LEU A 190 -8.47 -17.08 22.58
N ASN A 191 -8.20 -15.81 22.87
CA ASN A 191 -7.77 -15.36 24.19
C ASN A 191 -8.94 -15.01 25.13
N GLY A 192 -10.20 -15.24 24.71
CA GLY A 192 -11.39 -14.96 25.51
C GLY A 192 -11.69 -13.47 25.73
N LEU A 193 -11.16 -12.59 24.88
CA LEU A 193 -11.41 -11.15 24.94
C LEU A 193 -12.78 -10.81 24.33
N GLU A 194 -13.45 -9.78 24.86
CA GLU A 194 -14.72 -9.29 24.30
C GLU A 194 -14.51 -8.77 22.87
N ILE A 195 -15.31 -9.30 21.95
CA ILE A 195 -15.17 -9.00 20.52
C ILE A 195 -16.09 -7.83 20.17
N PRO A 196 -15.55 -6.70 19.66
CA PRO A 196 -16.40 -5.64 19.16
C PRO A 196 -17.23 -6.15 17.96
N PRO A 197 -18.52 -5.78 17.86
CA PRO A 197 -19.40 -6.27 16.81
C PRO A 197 -18.82 -5.97 15.43
N ARG A 198 -18.86 -6.97 14.54
CA ARG A 198 -18.37 -6.83 13.15
C ARG A 198 -19.14 -5.68 12.49
N LYS A 199 -18.44 -4.61 12.14
CA LYS A 199 -19.02 -3.56 11.28
C LYS A 199 -19.39 -4.22 9.95
N ALA A 200 -20.68 -4.46 9.73
CA ALA A 200 -21.21 -4.94 8.46
C ALA A 200 -21.08 -3.82 7.42
N GLY A 201 -19.87 -3.66 6.89
CA GLY A 201 -19.62 -2.77 5.76
C GLY A 201 -20.40 -3.25 4.54
N LYS A 202 -20.98 -2.33 3.78
CA LYS A 202 -21.55 -2.66 2.45
C LYS A 202 -20.42 -3.25 1.60
N ASN A 203 -20.68 -4.40 0.96
CA ASN A 203 -19.72 -5.04 0.05
C ASN A 203 -19.20 -4.01 -0.96
N SER A 204 -17.91 -3.68 -0.87
CA SER A 204 -17.28 -2.69 -1.75
C SER A 204 -17.21 -3.20 -3.20
N TRP A 205 -16.93 -2.31 -4.14
CA TRP A 205 -16.71 -2.70 -5.53
C TRP A 205 -15.55 -3.70 -5.68
N PHE A 206 -14.50 -3.54 -4.87
CA PHE A 206 -13.38 -4.47 -4.83
C PHE A 206 -13.82 -5.85 -4.34
N GLU A 207 -14.62 -5.91 -3.28
CA GLU A 207 -15.08 -7.19 -2.73
C GLU A 207 -16.06 -7.93 -3.64
N ARG A 208 -16.94 -7.20 -4.34
CA ARG A 208 -17.88 -7.79 -5.30
C ARG A 208 -17.14 -8.43 -6.46
N SER A 209 -16.17 -7.71 -7.03
CA SER A 209 -15.34 -8.20 -8.12
C SER A 209 -14.44 -9.35 -7.67
N GLN A 210 -13.81 -9.24 -6.49
CA GLN A 210 -13.03 -10.32 -5.89
C GLN A 210 -13.86 -11.61 -5.73
N LYS A 211 -15.07 -11.53 -5.17
CA LYS A 211 -15.98 -12.69 -5.04
C LYS A 211 -16.32 -13.31 -6.40
N PHE A 212 -16.59 -12.47 -7.41
CA PHE A 212 -16.86 -12.95 -8.77
C PHE A 212 -15.68 -13.73 -9.36
N PHE A 213 -14.47 -13.17 -9.32
CA PHE A 213 -13.30 -13.84 -9.86
C PHE A 213 -12.90 -15.08 -9.04
N MET A 214 -13.04 -15.04 -7.72
CA MET A 214 -12.78 -16.20 -6.86
C MET A 214 -13.77 -17.35 -7.11
N ASN A 215 -15.07 -17.06 -7.34
CA ASN A 215 -16.04 -18.09 -7.70
C ASN A 215 -15.71 -18.76 -9.04
N LYS A 216 -15.13 -18.02 -9.99
CA LYS A 216 -14.83 -18.53 -11.33
C LYS A 216 -13.47 -19.23 -11.45
N PHE A 217 -12.46 -18.74 -10.74
CA PHE A 217 -11.05 -19.16 -10.90
C PHE A 217 -10.36 -19.56 -9.59
N GLY A 218 -11.10 -19.65 -8.48
CA GLY A 218 -10.55 -19.95 -7.16
C GLY A 218 -9.55 -18.89 -6.69
N LEU A 219 -8.47 -19.32 -6.02
CA LEU A 219 -7.43 -18.43 -5.50
C LEU A 219 -6.72 -17.60 -6.59
N LYS A 220 -6.57 -18.15 -7.80
CA LYS A 220 -6.01 -17.40 -8.95
C LYS A 220 -6.91 -16.24 -9.36
N GLY A 221 -8.21 -16.34 -9.11
CA GLY A 221 -9.17 -15.27 -9.35
C GLY A 221 -8.88 -14.02 -8.52
N ASN A 222 -8.37 -14.17 -7.29
CA ASN A 222 -7.96 -13.03 -6.49
C ASN A 222 -6.79 -12.27 -7.11
N ILE A 223 -5.78 -13.01 -7.62
CA ILE A 223 -4.62 -12.42 -8.31
C ILE A 223 -5.08 -11.60 -9.52
N VAL A 224 -5.97 -12.18 -10.35
CA VAL A 224 -6.53 -11.50 -11.52
C VAL A 224 -7.30 -10.24 -11.12
N ASN A 225 -8.14 -10.33 -10.09
CA ASN A 225 -8.89 -9.17 -9.58
C ASN A 225 -7.95 -8.04 -9.13
N THR A 226 -6.90 -8.38 -8.35
CA THR A 226 -5.92 -7.41 -7.86
C THR A 226 -5.18 -6.72 -9.01
N VAL A 227 -4.75 -7.47 -10.02
CA VAL A 227 -4.06 -6.90 -11.20
C VAL A 227 -5.01 -5.97 -11.99
N ILE A 228 -6.26 -6.38 -12.21
CA ILE A 228 -7.25 -5.55 -12.92
C ILE A 228 -7.50 -4.25 -12.15
N TRP A 229 -7.67 -4.32 -10.82
CA TRP A 229 -7.86 -3.12 -10.00
C TRP A 229 -6.66 -2.21 -10.01
N PHE A 230 -5.45 -2.79 -9.91
CA PHE A 230 -4.21 -2.03 -9.99
C PHE A 230 -4.16 -1.22 -11.30
N VAL A 231 -4.32 -1.88 -12.46
CA VAL A 231 -4.31 -1.21 -13.77
C VAL A 231 -5.45 -0.19 -13.90
N SER A 232 -6.66 -0.55 -13.47
CA SER A 232 -7.84 0.33 -13.55
C SER A 232 -7.66 1.61 -12.73
N VAL A 233 -7.04 1.52 -11.55
CA VAL A 233 -6.72 2.66 -10.71
C VAL A 233 -5.71 3.58 -11.40
N TYR A 234 -4.67 3.05 -12.04
CA TYR A 234 -3.73 3.87 -12.82
C TYR A 234 -4.44 4.64 -13.95
N VAL A 235 -5.29 3.96 -14.72
CA VAL A 235 -6.07 4.59 -15.79
C VAL A 235 -7.01 5.66 -15.22
N PHE A 236 -7.68 5.37 -14.10
CA PHE A 236 -8.56 6.33 -13.43
C PHE A 236 -7.80 7.56 -12.95
N ILE A 237 -6.63 7.41 -12.32
CA ILE A 237 -5.80 8.54 -11.88
C ILE A 237 -5.43 9.41 -13.09
N ILE A 238 -4.97 8.81 -14.19
CA ILE A 238 -4.59 9.55 -15.39
C ILE A 238 -5.79 10.34 -15.94
N LEU A 239 -6.93 9.69 -16.15
CA LEU A 239 -8.14 10.33 -16.68
C LEU A 239 -8.69 11.43 -15.74
N PHE A 240 -8.65 11.19 -14.44
CA PHE A 240 -9.10 12.18 -13.46
C PHE A 240 -8.18 13.40 -13.46
N LEU A 241 -6.86 13.20 -13.48
CA LEU A 241 -5.90 14.30 -13.49
C LEU A 241 -5.94 15.10 -14.80
N THR A 242 -6.12 14.45 -15.95
CA THR A 242 -6.29 15.18 -17.23
C THR A 242 -7.56 16.02 -17.22
N LEU A 243 -8.66 15.50 -16.68
CA LEU A 243 -9.92 16.24 -16.57
C LEU A 243 -9.80 17.43 -15.61
N VAL A 244 -9.17 17.23 -14.44
CA VAL A 244 -8.91 18.32 -13.49
C VAL A 244 -8.04 19.41 -14.12
N LEU A 245 -6.99 19.03 -14.84
CA LEU A 245 -6.11 19.99 -15.51
C LEU A 245 -6.86 20.78 -16.59
N LEU A 246 -7.70 20.12 -17.39
CA LEU A 246 -8.57 20.80 -18.37
C LEU A 246 -9.52 21.79 -17.70
N LEU A 247 -10.15 21.40 -16.58
CA LEU A 247 -11.02 22.30 -15.82
C LEU A 247 -10.28 23.52 -15.27
N LEU A 248 -9.08 23.31 -14.72
CA LEU A 248 -8.23 24.41 -14.22
C LEU A 248 -7.86 25.40 -15.34
N ILE A 249 -7.54 24.88 -16.53
CA ILE A 249 -7.26 25.73 -17.71
C ILE A 249 -8.52 26.52 -18.11
N ILE A 250 -9.68 25.86 -18.24
CA ILE A 250 -10.93 26.52 -18.64
C ILE A 250 -11.32 27.62 -17.63
N ILE A 251 -11.21 27.33 -16.34
CA ILE A 251 -11.51 28.31 -15.27
C ILE A 251 -10.49 29.46 -15.31
N GLY A 252 -9.20 29.15 -15.48
CA GLY A 252 -8.15 30.16 -15.54
C GLY A 252 -8.31 31.11 -16.74
N VAL A 253 -8.72 30.60 -17.90
CA VAL A 253 -9.08 31.42 -19.07
C VAL A 253 -10.30 32.28 -18.79
N LYS A 254 -11.34 31.72 -18.16
CA LYS A 254 -12.59 32.47 -17.87
C LYS A 254 -12.40 33.58 -16.83
N LEU A 255 -11.40 33.47 -15.97
CA LEU A 255 -11.05 34.45 -14.94
C LEU A 255 -9.95 35.43 -15.38
N ASP A 256 -9.60 35.48 -16.68
CA ASP A 256 -8.47 36.25 -17.24
C ASP A 256 -7.12 36.02 -16.54
N CYS A 257 -6.99 34.90 -15.82
CA CYS A 257 -5.76 34.49 -15.15
C CYS A 257 -4.83 33.71 -16.09
N ILE A 258 -5.31 33.26 -17.24
CA ILE A 258 -4.53 32.53 -18.25
C ILE A 258 -4.87 33.12 -19.62
N ASP A 259 -3.88 33.70 -20.29
CA ASP A 259 -4.03 34.21 -21.64
C ASP A 259 -4.04 33.06 -22.66
N LEU A 260 -5.17 32.91 -23.38
CA LEU A 260 -5.41 31.86 -24.36
C LEU A 260 -4.36 31.85 -25.48
N HIS A 261 -3.90 33.04 -25.89
CA HIS A 261 -2.90 33.19 -26.95
C HIS A 261 -1.53 32.67 -26.50
N THR A 262 -1.19 32.87 -25.22
CA THR A 262 0.05 32.39 -24.61
C THR A 262 0.03 30.87 -24.43
N LEU A 263 -1.12 30.30 -24.04
CA LEU A 263 -1.32 28.85 -23.92
C LEU A 263 -1.19 28.14 -25.29
N GLN A 264 -1.82 28.69 -26.32
CA GLN A 264 -1.80 28.12 -27.67
C GLN A 264 -0.38 28.14 -28.26
N LYS A 265 0.35 29.23 -28.06
CA LYS A 265 1.76 29.36 -28.46
C LYS A 265 2.71 28.40 -27.70
N ALA A 266 2.39 28.07 -26.44
CA ALA A 266 3.13 27.07 -25.68
C ALA A 266 2.84 25.64 -26.16
N LEU A 267 1.58 25.35 -26.51
CA LEU A 267 1.16 24.05 -27.06
C LEU A 267 1.81 23.78 -28.43
N ASP A 268 1.84 24.79 -29.30
CA ASP A 268 2.45 24.71 -30.64
C ASP A 268 3.98 24.56 -30.62
N ARG A 269 4.64 24.89 -29.48
CA ARG A 269 6.09 24.65 -29.28
C ARG A 269 6.41 23.23 -28.79
N LEU A 270 5.40 22.49 -28.31
CA LEU A 270 5.55 21.14 -27.77
C LEU A 270 5.28 20.04 -28.80
N ASN A 271 4.61 20.37 -29.92
CA ASN A 271 4.42 19.54 -31.11
C ASN A 271 5.52 19.80 -32.15
#